data_AF-A0A7Y8K901-F1
#
_entry.id   AF-A0A7Y8K901-F1
#
_cell.length_a   1.000
_cell.length_b   1.000
_cell.length_c   1.000
_cell.angle_alpha   90.00
_cell.angle_beta   90.00
_cell.angle_gamma   90.00
#
_symmetry.space_group_name_H-M   'P 1'
#
loop_
_entity.id
_entity.type
_entity.pdbx_description
1 polymer ?
#
loop_
_entity_poly.entity_id
_entity_poly.type
_entity_poly.pdbx_seq_one_letter_code
_entity_poly.pdbx_strand_id
1 'polypeptide(L)'
;ALSWSACNLIVKQTRPGYMVAFIVWSSLFAAPPLFFMTWLAKGTAPFYQLGSNLTPSAIFSVLFQAYVTTLFGYRVWNNLMKKYPSAMVAPLSLMVPISGVTTAWLMFDESIGPYKLASIVLILLGIAVFINAAPINHWLRARAVR
;
A
#
# COMPACT_ATOMS: atom_id res chain seq x y z
N ALA A 1 2.74 4.64 10.05
CA ALA A 1 4.00 3.90 9.75
C ALA A 1 4.24 2.72 10.68
N LEU A 2 4.17 2.91 12.02
CA LEU A 2 4.45 1.84 13.00
C LEU A 2 3.55 0.60 12.83
N SER A 3 2.23 0.78 12.69
CA SER A 3 1.29 -0.34 12.54
C SER A 3 1.57 -1.21 11.31
N TRP A 4 1.98 -0.59 10.21
CA TRP A 4 2.38 -1.29 8.98
C TRP A 4 3.65 -2.12 9.18
N SER A 5 4.64 -1.54 9.85
CA SER A 5 5.88 -2.26 10.17
C SER A 5 5.62 -3.44 11.12
N ALA A 6 4.80 -3.24 12.16
CA ALA A 6 4.42 -4.29 13.08
C ALA A 6 3.67 -5.43 12.37
N CYS A 7 2.73 -5.10 11.47
CA CYS A 7 2.02 -6.09 10.65
C CYS A 7 3.01 -6.96 9.84
N ASN A 8 3.96 -6.35 9.13
CA ASN A 8 4.96 -7.07 8.36
C ASN A 8 5.84 -7.99 9.23
N LEU A 9 6.19 -7.55 10.44
CA LEU A 9 6.94 -8.37 11.40
C LEU A 9 6.13 -9.58 11.88
N ILE A 10 4.87 -9.36 12.28
CA ILE A 10 3.96 -10.43 12.71
C ILE A 10 3.81 -11.48 11.61
N VAL A 11 3.57 -11.04 10.37
CA VAL A 11 3.44 -11.93 9.21
C VAL A 11 4.73 -12.72 8.95
N LYS A 12 5.90 -12.08 9.08
CA LYS A 12 7.20 -12.72 8.90
C LYS A 12 7.48 -13.77 9.98
N GLN A 13 7.02 -13.54 11.21
CA GLN A 13 7.23 -14.42 12.36
C GLN A 13 6.26 -15.60 12.37
N THR A 14 4.96 -15.34 12.16
CA THR A 14 3.93 -16.40 12.17
C THR A 14 3.90 -17.21 10.88
N ARG A 15 4.36 -16.65 9.76
CA ARG A 15 4.34 -17.29 8.41
C ARG A 15 3.02 -18.03 8.15
N PRO A 16 1.88 -17.33 8.20
CA PRO A 16 0.57 -17.98 8.16
C PRO A 16 0.43 -18.85 6.90
N GLY A 17 0.06 -20.11 7.10
CA GLY A 17 -0.17 -21.06 5.99
C GLY A 17 -1.25 -20.57 5.01
N TYR A 18 -2.28 -19.90 5.54
CA TYR A 18 -3.39 -19.33 4.77
C TYR A 18 -3.46 -17.80 4.95
N MET A 19 -2.71 -17.07 4.13
CA MET A 19 -2.65 -15.59 4.19
C MET A 19 -4.03 -14.92 4.02
N VAL A 20 -4.88 -15.47 3.14
CA VAL A 20 -6.24 -14.97 2.92
C VAL A 20 -7.07 -15.06 4.20
N ALA A 21 -7.05 -16.21 4.89
CA ALA A 21 -7.77 -16.39 6.14
C ALA A 21 -7.27 -15.41 7.21
N PHE A 22 -5.95 -15.20 7.31
CA PHE A 22 -5.36 -14.23 8.23
C PHE A 22 -5.90 -12.80 7.99
N ILE A 23 -6.00 -12.36 6.74
CA ILE A 23 -6.52 -11.04 6.38
C ILE A 23 -8.02 -10.93 6.69
N VAL A 24 -8.81 -11.96 6.37
CA VAL A 24 -10.26 -11.96 6.62
C VAL A 24 -10.54 -11.89 8.12
N TRP A 25 -9.89 -12.74 8.92
CA TRP A 25 -10.08 -12.76 10.37
C TRP A 25 -9.58 -11.48 11.06
N SER A 26 -8.44 -10.94 10.63
CA SER A 26 -7.93 -9.67 11.15
C SER A 26 -8.82 -8.48 10.77
N SER A 27 -9.39 -8.47 9.56
CA SER A 27 -10.33 -7.43 9.13
C SER A 27 -11.65 -7.49 9.90
N LEU A 28 -12.13 -8.71 10.20
CA LEU A 28 -13.31 -8.90 11.04
C LEU A 28 -13.08 -8.36 12.45
N PHE A 29 -11.89 -8.59 13.02
CA PHE A 29 -11.52 -8.02 14.32
C PHE A 29 -11.42 -6.49 14.30
N ALA A 30 -11.06 -5.89 13.15
CA ALA A 30 -11.00 -4.44 13.01
C ALA A 30 -12.38 -3.76 12.90
N ALA A 31 -13.44 -4.51 12.56
CA ALA A 31 -14.77 -3.94 12.35
C ALA A 31 -15.40 -3.33 13.63
N PRO A 32 -15.41 -3.98 14.81
CA PRO A 32 -15.95 -3.37 16.02
C PRO A 32 -15.22 -2.10 16.49
N PRO A 33 -13.87 -2.04 16.53
CA PRO A 33 -13.15 -0.81 16.82
C PRO A 33 -13.49 0.32 15.84
N LEU A 34 -13.61 0.00 14.54
CA LEU A 34 -13.94 0.97 13.52
C LEU A 34 -15.37 1.51 13.69
N PHE A 35 -16.33 0.64 14.03
CA PHE A 35 -17.70 1.02 14.35
C PHE A 35 -17.73 2.00 15.54
N PHE A 36 -17.03 1.66 16.62
CA PHE A 36 -16.96 2.48 17.82
C PHE A 36 -16.31 3.85 17.55
N MET A 37 -15.19 3.87 16.81
CA MET A 37 -14.54 5.13 16.43
C MET A 37 -15.41 5.97 15.51
N THR A 38 -16.15 5.36 14.58
CA THR A 38 -17.08 6.08 13.69
C THR A 38 -18.22 6.70 14.49
N TRP A 39 -18.76 5.96 15.47
CA TRP A 39 -19.79 6.45 16.36
C TRP A 39 -19.31 7.61 17.23
N LEU A 40 -18.10 7.52 17.82
CA LEU A 40 -17.53 8.61 18.59
C LEU A 40 -17.26 9.86 17.73
N ALA A 41 -16.79 9.69 16.49
CA ALA A 41 -16.39 10.80 15.63
C ALA A 41 -17.55 11.49 14.91
N LYS A 42 -18.56 10.72 14.48
CA LYS A 42 -19.66 11.20 13.63
C LYS A 42 -21.06 10.98 14.23
N GLY A 43 -21.14 10.45 15.46
CA GLY A 43 -22.40 10.17 16.13
C GLY A 43 -23.19 9.07 15.42
N THR A 44 -24.52 9.22 15.40
CA THR A 44 -25.44 8.23 14.80
C THR A 44 -25.76 8.49 13.32
N ALA A 45 -25.43 9.68 12.80
CA ALA A 45 -25.82 10.11 11.46
C ALA A 45 -25.37 9.16 10.32
N PRO A 46 -24.12 8.63 10.30
CA PRO A 46 -23.67 7.72 9.24
C PRO A 46 -24.47 6.40 9.20
N PHE A 47 -25.00 5.95 10.33
CA PHE A 47 -25.72 4.69 10.43
C PHE A 47 -27.16 4.79 9.89
N TYR A 48 -27.82 5.93 10.12
CA TYR A 48 -29.14 6.20 9.53
C TYR A 48 -29.05 6.46 8.03
N GLN A 49 -28.00 7.17 7.61
CA GLN A 49 -27.74 7.46 6.20
C GLN A 49 -27.20 6.25 5.43
N LEU A 50 -26.89 5.14 6.10
CA LEU A 50 -26.33 3.96 5.46
C LEU A 50 -27.27 3.42 4.37
N GLY A 51 -28.58 3.35 4.63
CA GLY A 51 -29.57 2.85 3.69
C GLY A 51 -29.70 3.72 2.43
N SER A 52 -29.59 5.05 2.55
CA SER A 52 -29.66 5.96 1.40
C SER A 52 -28.35 6.07 0.62
N ASN A 53 -27.21 5.83 1.27
CA ASN A 53 -25.89 5.87 0.63
C ASN A 53 -25.43 4.51 0.08
N LEU A 54 -26.17 3.42 0.36
CA LEU A 54 -25.88 2.08 -0.16
C LEU A 54 -26.27 1.95 -1.65
N THR A 55 -25.59 2.71 -2.50
CA THR A 55 -25.78 2.60 -3.95
C THR A 55 -25.08 1.36 -4.50
N PRO A 56 -25.54 0.80 -5.64
CA PRO A 56 -24.83 -0.28 -6.31
C PRO A 56 -23.35 0.05 -6.60
N SER A 57 -23.05 1.31 -6.90
CA SER A 57 -21.68 1.80 -7.09
C SER A 57 -20.84 1.76 -5.80
N ALA A 58 -21.43 2.11 -4.66
CA ALA A 58 -20.77 2.03 -3.36
C ALA A 58 -20.46 0.56 -3.00
N ILE A 59 -21.41 -0.34 -3.21
CA ILE A 59 -21.22 -1.79 -2.99
C ILE A 59 -20.10 -2.31 -3.90
N PHE A 60 -20.14 -1.99 -5.20
CA PHE A 60 -19.11 -2.39 -6.15
C PHE A 60 -17.73 -1.87 -5.74
N SER A 61 -17.63 -0.61 -5.31
CA SER A 61 -16.37 -0.02 -4.85
C SER A 61 -15.80 -0.75 -3.65
N VAL A 62 -16.64 -1.09 -2.65
CA VAL A 62 -16.23 -1.84 -1.47
C VAL A 62 -15.77 -3.25 -1.84
N LEU A 63 -16.51 -3.95 -2.70
CA LEU A 63 -16.14 -5.29 -3.17
C LEU A 63 -14.84 -5.27 -3.96
N PHE A 64 -14.67 -4.31 -4.87
CA PHE A 64 -13.44 -4.13 -5.62
C PHE A 64 -12.24 -3.89 -4.69
N GLN A 65 -12.42 -3.02 -3.69
CA GLN A 65 -11.37 -2.74 -2.71
C GLN A 65 -11.03 -3.98 -1.87
N ALA A 66 -12.02 -4.73 -1.40
CA ALA A 66 -11.79 -5.94 -0.60
C ALA A 66 -11.15 -7.08 -1.40
N TYR A 67 -11.69 -7.41 -2.58
CA TYR A 67 -11.23 -8.57 -3.35
C TYR A 67 -10.02 -8.27 -4.23
N VAL A 68 -10.06 -7.18 -5.00
CA VAL A 68 -9.01 -6.86 -5.98
C VAL A 68 -7.84 -6.15 -5.31
N THR A 69 -8.09 -5.10 -4.52
CA THR A 69 -6.96 -4.35 -3.96
C THR A 69 -6.33 -5.06 -2.76
N THR A 70 -7.15 -5.60 -1.85
CA THR A 70 -6.66 -6.20 -0.61
C THR A 70 -6.27 -7.66 -0.81
N LEU A 71 -7.23 -8.55 -1.08
CA LEU A 71 -6.97 -9.99 -1.15
C LEU A 71 -5.99 -10.37 -2.26
N PHE A 72 -6.22 -9.90 -3.49
CA PHE A 72 -5.31 -10.17 -4.60
C PHE A 72 -3.96 -9.46 -4.42
N GLY A 73 -3.95 -8.20 -3.99
CA GLY A 73 -2.71 -7.46 -3.69
C GLY A 73 -1.82 -8.16 -2.67
N TYR A 74 -2.37 -8.56 -1.52
CA TYR A 74 -1.60 -9.30 -0.50
C TYR A 74 -1.17 -10.68 -0.97
N ARG A 75 -1.96 -11.37 -1.79
CA ARG A 75 -1.57 -12.66 -2.37
C ARG A 75 -0.34 -12.51 -3.27
N VAL A 76 -0.35 -11.52 -4.16
CA VAL A 76 0.79 -11.20 -5.03
C VAL A 76 2.00 -10.79 -4.21
N TRP A 77 1.83 -9.87 -3.25
CA TRP A 77 2.90 -9.39 -2.37
C TRP A 77 3.55 -10.54 -1.59
N ASN A 78 2.74 -11.41 -0.97
CA ASN A 78 3.25 -12.55 -0.22
C ASN A 78 3.98 -13.55 -1.12
N ASN A 79 3.49 -13.79 -2.35
CA ASN A 79 4.18 -14.63 -3.31
C ASN A 79 5.54 -14.03 -3.72
N LEU A 80 5.61 -12.71 -3.93
CA LEU A 80 6.87 -12.01 -4.23
C LEU A 80 7.84 -12.09 -3.06
N MET A 81 7.39 -11.85 -1.83
CA MET A 81 8.21 -11.92 -0.62
C MET A 81 8.73 -13.33 -0.30
N LYS A 82 8.04 -14.37 -0.76
CA LYS A 82 8.54 -15.76 -0.69
C LYS A 82 9.63 -16.05 -1.73
N LYS A 83 9.57 -15.40 -2.90
CA LYS A 83 10.45 -15.67 -4.04
C LYS A 83 11.66 -14.75 -4.11
N TYR A 84 11.57 -13.53 -3.57
CA TYR A 84 12.59 -12.50 -3.64
C TYR A 84 12.97 -11.98 -2.24
N PRO A 85 14.26 -11.65 -1.99
CA PRO A 85 14.68 -11.00 -0.75
C PRO A 85 13.95 -9.65 -0.54
N SER A 86 13.63 -9.28 0.70
CA SER A 86 12.84 -8.06 0.98
C SER A 86 13.42 -6.77 0.40
N ALA A 87 14.75 -6.72 0.22
CA ALA A 87 15.43 -5.57 -0.38
C ALA A 87 15.09 -5.37 -1.87
N MET A 88 14.76 -6.45 -2.60
CA MET A 88 14.34 -6.36 -4.01
C MET A 88 12.86 -5.98 -4.17
N VAL A 89 12.03 -6.20 -3.14
CA VAL A 89 10.59 -5.89 -3.18
C VAL A 89 10.30 -4.47 -2.70
N ALA A 90 11.22 -3.84 -1.97
CA ALA A 90 11.09 -2.47 -1.47
C ALA A 90 10.86 -1.40 -2.57
N PRO A 91 11.53 -1.45 -3.75
CA PRO A 91 11.27 -0.51 -4.84
C PRO A 91 9.84 -0.59 -5.39
N LEU A 92 9.19 -1.76 -5.30
CA LEU A 92 7.82 -1.94 -5.78
C LEU A 92 6.84 -1.03 -5.03
N SER A 93 7.07 -0.82 -3.72
CA SER A 93 6.27 0.10 -2.90
C SER A 93 6.46 1.57 -3.30
N LEU A 94 7.65 1.93 -3.80
CA LEU A 94 7.93 3.28 -4.31
C LEU A 94 7.31 3.54 -5.69
N MET A 95 6.89 2.49 -6.40
CA MET A 95 6.12 2.66 -7.65
C MET A 95 4.65 3.00 -7.41
N VAL A 96 4.11 2.76 -6.21
CA VAL A 96 2.68 3.00 -5.89
C VAL A 96 2.25 4.46 -6.13
N PRO A 97 3.01 5.49 -5.70
CA PRO A 97 2.65 6.87 -6.00
C PRO A 97 2.67 7.18 -7.51
N ILE A 98 3.63 6.61 -8.24
CA ILE A 98 3.77 6.83 -9.68
C ILE A 98 2.55 6.23 -10.40
N SER A 99 2.19 4.98 -10.11
CA SER A 99 1.00 4.37 -10.69
C SER A 99 -0.27 5.10 -10.31
N GLY A 100 -0.37 5.63 -9.09
CA GLY A 100 -1.47 6.48 -8.65
C GLY A 100 -1.63 7.74 -9.50
N VAL A 101 -0.56 8.49 -9.74
CA VAL A 101 -0.60 9.70 -10.57
C VAL A 101 -0.88 9.36 -12.04
N THR A 102 -0.27 8.30 -12.58
CA THR A 102 -0.52 7.86 -13.95
C THR A 102 -1.98 7.44 -14.15
N THR A 103 -2.56 6.73 -13.18
CA THR A 103 -3.97 6.33 -13.23
C THR A 103 -4.90 7.54 -13.09
N ALA A 104 -4.55 8.51 -12.22
CA ALA A 104 -5.31 9.75 -12.08
C ALA A 104 -5.36 10.54 -13.40
N TRP A 105 -4.22 10.66 -14.08
CA TRP A 105 -4.14 11.30 -15.39
C TRP A 105 -4.94 10.55 -16.47
N LEU A 106 -4.82 9.22 -16.55
CA LEU A 106 -5.51 8.41 -17.56
C LEU A 106 -7.03 8.32 -17.38
N MET A 107 -7.51 8.18 -16.14
CA MET A 107 -8.92 7.91 -15.84
C MET A 107 -9.72 9.17 -15.52
N PHE A 108 -9.09 10.20 -14.95
CA PHE A 108 -9.76 11.42 -14.49
C PHE A 108 -9.34 12.67 -15.28
N ASP A 109 -8.53 12.51 -16.33
CA ASP A 109 -8.00 13.58 -17.20
C ASP A 109 -7.35 14.73 -16.39
N GLU A 110 -6.76 14.39 -15.23
CA GLU A 110 -6.25 15.37 -14.30
C GLU A 110 -4.92 15.95 -14.83
N SER A 111 -4.88 17.27 -15.08
CA SER A 111 -3.69 17.94 -15.59
C SER A 111 -2.48 17.73 -14.66
N ILE A 112 -1.41 17.15 -15.21
CA ILE A 112 -0.15 16.93 -14.48
C ILE A 112 0.59 18.27 -14.45
N GLY A 113 0.37 19.04 -13.38
CA GLY A 113 1.13 20.25 -13.12
C GLY A 113 2.63 19.99 -12.91
N PRO A 114 3.48 21.02 -13.05
CA PRO A 114 4.93 20.90 -12.98
C PRO A 114 5.43 20.32 -11.64
N TYR A 115 4.74 20.60 -10.53
CA TYR A 115 5.08 20.06 -9.21
C TYR A 115 4.85 18.54 -9.08
N LYS A 116 3.79 18.00 -9.70
CA LYS A 116 3.56 16.54 -9.74
C LYS A 116 4.66 15.86 -10.56
N LEU A 117 5.05 16.48 -11.67
CA LEU A 117 6.10 15.98 -12.55
C LEU A 117 7.47 15.97 -11.85
N ALA A 118 7.81 17.06 -11.14
CA ALA A 118 9.02 17.10 -10.31
C ALA A 118 9.01 16.02 -9.20
N SER A 119 7.86 15.77 -8.59
CA SER A 119 7.71 14.70 -7.59
C SER A 119 7.95 13.31 -8.18
N ILE A 120 7.42 13.03 -9.37
CA ILE A 120 7.65 11.76 -10.07
C ILE A 120 9.15 11.58 -10.36
N VAL A 121 9.81 12.60 -10.89
CA VAL A 121 11.25 12.57 -11.17
C VAL A 121 12.06 12.33 -9.89
N LEU A 122 11.71 13.00 -8.79
CA LEU A 122 12.38 12.82 -7.50
C LEU A 122 12.25 11.38 -6.98
N ILE A 123 11.06 10.78 -7.10
CA ILE A 123 10.82 9.37 -6.72
C ILE A 123 11.65 8.44 -7.59
N LEU A 124 11.66 8.65 -8.91
CA LEU A 124 12.45 7.84 -9.85
C LEU A 124 13.95 7.92 -9.55
N LEU A 125 14.47 9.11 -9.23
CA LEU A 125 15.85 9.31 -8.80
C LEU A 125 16.13 8.57 -7.49
N GLY A 126 15.23 8.65 -6.51
CA GLY A 126 15.35 7.90 -5.25
C GLY A 126 15.42 6.39 -5.47
N ILE A 127 14.58 5.85 -6.35
CA ILE A 127 14.59 4.44 -6.73
C ILE A 127 15.91 4.07 -7.43
N ALA A 128 16.38 4.89 -8.37
CA ALA A 128 17.63 4.67 -9.10
C ALA A 128 18.85 4.62 -8.16
N VAL A 129 18.90 5.52 -7.17
CA VAL A 129 19.94 5.49 -6.13
C VAL A 129 19.81 4.25 -5.25
N PHE A 130 18.60 3.89 -4.85
CA PHE A 130 18.36 2.71 -3.99
C PHE A 130 18.80 1.40 -4.67
N ILE A 131 18.49 1.23 -5.95
CA ILE A 131 18.90 0.05 -6.73
C ILE A 131 20.43 0.01 -6.91
N ASN A 132 21.06 1.16 -7.16
CA ASN A 132 22.51 1.27 -7.33
C ASN A 132 23.28 1.43 -6.01
N ALA A 133 22.65 1.28 -4.85
CA ALA A 133 23.27 1.53 -3.56
C ALA A 133 24.50 0.63 -3.32
N ALA A 134 24.50 -0.63 -3.76
CA ALA A 134 25.64 -1.54 -3.61
C ALA A 134 26.90 -1.09 -4.41
N PRO A 135 26.83 -0.84 -5.73
CA PRO A 135 27.99 -0.34 -6.48
C PRO A 135 28.42 1.08 -6.06
N ILE A 136 27.48 1.96 -5.68
CA ILE A 136 27.79 3.31 -5.18
C ILE A 136 28.57 3.24 -3.86
N ASN A 137 28.16 2.37 -2.93
CA ASN A 137 28.85 2.22 -1.65
C ASN A 137 30.25 1.61 -1.80
N HIS A 138 30.43 0.70 -2.77
CA HIS A 138 31.76 0.19 -3.14
C HIS A 138 32.66 1.29 -3.71
N TRP A 139 32.13 2.15 -4.58
CA TRP A 139 32.87 3.27 -5.17
C TRP A 139 33.23 4.36 -4.14
N LEU A 140 32.33 4.68 -3.22
CA LEU A 140 32.57 5.63 -2.14
C LEU A 140 33.63 5.12 -1.15
N ARG A 141 33.61 3.83 -0.81
CA ARG A 141 34.65 3.22 0.04
C ARG A 141 36.01 3.16 -0.66
N ALA A 142 36.04 2.87 -1.95
CA ALA A 142 37.27 2.91 -2.74
C ALA A 142 37.89 4.31 -2.82
N ARG A 143 37.08 5.36 -2.69
CA ARG A 143 37.54 6.76 -2.70
C ARG A 143 37.94 7.29 -1.32
N ALA A 144 37.43 6.70 -0.24
CA ALA A 144 37.76 7.07 1.14
C ALA A 144 39.06 6.43 1.68
N VAL A 145 39.63 5.46 0.95
CA VAL A 145 40.88 4.75 1.30
C VAL A 145 42.10 5.32 0.56
N ARG A 146 41.92 6.34 -0.31
CA ARG A 146 42.98 7.17 -0.88
C ARG A 146 43.05 8.51 -0.17
#